data_AF-A0AA44YYT7-F1
#
_entry.id   AF-A0AA44YYT7-F1
#
_cell.length_a   1.000
_cell.length_b   1.000
_cell.length_c   1.000
_cell.angle_alpha   90.00
_cell.angle_beta   90.00
_cell.angle_gamma   90.00
#
_symmetry.space_group_name_H-M   'P 1'
#
loop_
_entity.id
_entity.type
_entity.pdbx_description
1 polymer ?
#
loop_
_entity_poly.entity_id
_entity_poly.type
_entity_poly.pdbx_seq_one_letter_code
_entity_poly.pdbx_strand_id
1 'polypeptide(L)'
;MSSKSQVLTDRRVKLSEDAFAEIRIVLVPKPVRGSAHNYKYGLAYVVAGTCVLRYDNEAGKGDHKHVGAVERPYNFTTLDQLTDDFWADVALL
;
A
#
# COMPACT_ATOMS: atom_id res chain seq x y z
N MET A 1 -21.70 -10.50 -15.95
CA MET A 1 -21.67 -9.09 -15.53
C MET A 1 -20.22 -8.70 -15.30
N SER A 2 -19.66 -7.78 -16.09
CA SER A 2 -18.28 -7.32 -15.89
C SER A 2 -18.26 -6.37 -14.69
N SER A 3 -17.85 -6.87 -13.53
CA SER A 3 -17.74 -6.06 -12.31
C SER A 3 -16.59 -5.06 -12.50
N LYS A 4 -16.90 -3.76 -12.38
CA LYS A 4 -15.92 -2.67 -12.50
C LYS A 4 -15.12 -2.56 -11.20
N SER A 5 -13.89 -2.08 -11.28
CA SER A 5 -13.11 -1.71 -10.10
C SER A 5 -13.73 -0.51 -9.37
N GLN A 6 -13.64 -0.48 -8.04
CA GLN A 6 -14.09 0.61 -7.19
C GLN A 6 -12.92 1.18 -6.39
N VAL A 7 -12.69 2.49 -6.49
CA VAL A 7 -11.71 3.18 -5.62
C VAL A 7 -12.32 3.26 -4.22
N LEU A 8 -11.63 2.69 -3.23
CA LEU A 8 -12.01 2.75 -1.83
C LEU A 8 -11.30 3.89 -1.11
N THR A 9 -10.04 4.14 -1.48
CA THR A 9 -9.22 5.21 -0.93
C THR A 9 -8.29 5.74 -1.99
N ASP A 10 -8.18 7.06 -2.06
CA ASP A 10 -7.20 7.78 -2.87
C ASP A 10 -6.91 9.09 -2.13
N ARG A 11 -5.90 9.07 -1.26
CA ARG A 11 -5.59 10.19 -0.37
C ARG A 11 -4.10 10.44 -0.27
N ARG A 12 -3.74 11.71 -0.14
CA ARG A 12 -2.42 12.16 0.28
C ARG A 12 -2.53 12.85 1.64
N VAL A 13 -1.67 12.47 2.57
CA VAL A 13 -1.61 13.00 3.94
C VAL A 13 -0.27 13.71 4.11
N LYS A 14 -0.28 15.03 4.30
CA LYS A 14 0.92 15.80 4.63
C LYS A 14 1.30 15.51 6.09
N LEU A 15 2.55 15.14 6.33
CA LEU A 15 3.07 14.80 7.67
C LEU A 15 4.04 15.87 8.19
N SER A 16 4.86 16.46 7.31
CA SER A 16 5.75 17.59 7.58
C SER A 16 5.85 18.51 6.36
N GLU A 17 6.79 19.48 6.36
CA GLU A 17 7.08 20.31 5.20
C GLU A 17 7.61 19.50 4.00
N ASP A 18 8.40 18.47 4.27
CA ASP A 18 9.11 17.64 3.29
C ASP A 18 8.63 16.18 3.24
N ALA A 19 7.64 15.82 4.05
CA ALA A 19 7.13 14.45 4.14
C ALA A 19 5.62 14.33 3.95
N PHE A 20 5.21 13.27 3.24
CA PHE A 20 3.82 12.91 3.04
C PHE A 20 3.63 11.41 2.86
N ALA A 21 2.45 10.91 3.19
CA ALA A 21 1.99 9.59 2.82
C ALA A 21 0.98 9.66 1.67
N GLU A 22 1.06 8.74 0.72
CA GLU A 22 0.09 8.55 -0.35
C GLU A 22 -0.52 7.16 -0.23
N ILE A 23 -1.85 7.08 -0.19
CA ILE A 23 -2.59 5.84 0.08
C ILE A 23 -3.64 5.67 -1.00
N ARG A 24 -3.49 4.62 -1.79
CA ARG A 24 -4.46 4.22 -2.80
C ARG A 24 -4.86 2.77 -2.62
N ILE A 25 -6.16 2.53 -2.50
CA ILE A 25 -6.76 1.20 -2.33
C ILE A 25 -7.95 1.08 -3.28
N VAL A 26 -7.96 0.01 -4.08
CA VAL A 26 -8.97 -0.26 -5.10
C VAL A 26 -9.50 -1.68 -4.92
N LEU A 27 -10.83 -1.82 -4.83
CA LEU A 27 -11.50 -3.11 -4.96
C LEU A 27 -11.52 -3.50 -6.44
N VAL A 28 -10.94 -4.66 -6.76
CA VAL A 28 -10.84 -5.20 -8.12
C VAL A 28 -11.71 -6.46 -8.27
N PRO A 29 -12.29 -6.71 -9.46
CA PRO A 29 -13.21 -7.83 -9.67
C PRO A 29 -12.55 -9.21 -9.57
N LYS A 30 -11.22 -9.26 -9.74
CA LYS A 30 -10.41 -10.47 -9.57
C LYS A 30 -9.18 -10.11 -8.75
N PRO A 31 -8.70 -11.00 -7.87
CA PRO A 31 -7.45 -10.79 -7.15
C PRO A 31 -6.30 -10.42 -8.08
N VAL A 32 -5.43 -9.53 -7.61
CA VAL A 32 -4.16 -9.28 -8.29
C VAL A 32 -3.35 -10.57 -8.26
N ARG A 33 -2.70 -10.94 -9.36
CA ARG A 33 -1.92 -12.19 -9.43
C ARG A 33 -0.87 -12.19 -8.32
N GLY A 34 -0.91 -13.20 -7.45
CA GLY A 34 -0.03 -13.30 -6.28
C GLY A 34 -0.71 -12.93 -4.96
N SER A 35 -1.87 -12.27 -4.99
CA SER A 35 -2.68 -11.97 -3.80
C SER A 35 -3.90 -12.88 -3.71
N ALA A 36 -4.34 -13.16 -2.49
CA ALA A 36 -5.51 -14.01 -2.19
C ALA A 36 -6.82 -13.22 -1.99
N HIS A 37 -6.80 -11.91 -2.23
CA HIS A 37 -7.91 -10.99 -1.97
C HIS A 37 -8.15 -10.04 -3.16
N ASN A 38 -9.32 -9.41 -3.14
CA ASN A 38 -9.80 -8.54 -4.23
C ASN A 38 -9.35 -7.07 -4.08
N TYR A 39 -8.23 -6.80 -3.41
CA TYR A 39 -7.73 -5.44 -3.24
C TYR A 39 -6.45 -5.25 -4.02
N LYS A 40 -6.36 -4.16 -4.76
CA LYS A 40 -5.09 -3.63 -5.27
C LYS A 40 -4.75 -2.40 -4.45
N TYR A 41 -3.53 -2.33 -3.94
CA TYR A 41 -3.11 -1.20 -3.12
C TYR A 41 -1.71 -0.70 -3.44
N GLY A 42 -1.49 0.56 -3.10
CA GLY A 42 -0.20 1.23 -3.08
C GLY A 42 -0.22 2.27 -1.98
N LEU A 43 0.54 2.03 -0.92
CA LEU A 43 0.74 2.97 0.18
C LEU A 43 2.21 3.36 0.18
N ALA A 44 2.54 4.64 0.14
CA ALA A 44 3.91 5.13 0.06
C ALA A 44 4.13 6.23 1.09
N TYR A 45 5.26 6.21 1.78
CA TYR A 45 5.76 7.30 2.60
C TYR A 45 6.97 7.91 1.91
N VAL A 46 6.91 9.22 1.69
CA VAL A 46 7.93 10.00 0.99
C VAL A 46 8.47 11.04 1.95
N VAL A 47 9.79 11.11 2.09
CA VAL A 47 10.54 12.09 2.91
C VAL A 47 11.60 12.73 2.02
N ALA A 48 11.64 14.06 1.97
CA ALA A 48 12.58 14.83 1.14
C ALA A 48 12.64 14.33 -0.33
N GLY A 49 11.48 13.97 -0.90
CA GLY A 49 11.36 13.44 -2.26
C GLY A 49 11.76 11.98 -2.45
N THR A 50 12.20 11.28 -1.41
CA THR A 50 12.57 9.86 -1.44
C THR A 50 11.46 9.00 -0.86
N CYS A 51 11.04 7.95 -1.58
CA CYS A 51 10.11 6.95 -1.05
C CYS A 51 10.87 6.02 -0.09
N VAL A 52 10.65 6.20 1.22
CA VAL A 52 11.35 5.45 2.27
C VAL A 52 10.60 4.21 2.73
N LEU A 53 9.29 4.17 2.51
CA LEU A 53 8.42 3.02 2.78
C LEU A 53 7.40 2.88 1.66
N ARG A 54 7.15 1.64 1.22
CA ARG A 54 6.05 1.32 0.30
C ARG A 54 5.41 -0.01 0.67
N TYR A 55 4.09 -0.08 0.66
CA TYR A 55 3.32 -1.33 0.66
C TYR A 55 2.61 -1.42 -0.67
N ASP A 56 2.78 -2.53 -1.39
CA ASP A 56 2.04 -2.79 -2.62
C ASP A 56 1.87 -4.30 -2.86
N ASN A 57 1.00 -4.64 -3.82
CA ASN A 57 0.80 -6.01 -4.24
C ASN A 57 1.04 -6.22 -5.74
N GLU A 58 2.25 -5.89 -6.21
CA GLU A 58 2.68 -6.06 -7.60
C GLU A 58 2.31 -7.43 -8.20
N ALA A 59 1.73 -7.41 -9.40
CA ALA A 59 1.22 -8.60 -10.07
C ALA A 59 2.32 -9.62 -10.41
N GLY A 60 2.34 -10.74 -9.71
CA GLY A 60 3.34 -11.80 -9.82
C GLY A 60 4.23 -11.92 -8.59
N LYS A 61 4.29 -10.90 -7.73
CA LYS A 61 4.95 -10.96 -6.42
C LYS A 61 3.97 -11.22 -5.28
N GLY A 62 2.76 -10.66 -5.39
CA GLY A 62 1.80 -10.64 -4.29
C GLY A 62 2.14 -9.56 -3.27
N ASP A 63 1.60 -9.70 -2.09
CA ASP A 63 1.65 -8.71 -1.01
C ASP A 63 3.06 -8.55 -0.44
N HIS A 64 3.59 -7.32 -0.47
CA HIS A 64 4.92 -7.02 0.04
C HIS A 64 5.09 -5.56 0.45
N LYS A 65 6.20 -5.30 1.15
CA LYS A 65 6.64 -3.95 1.49
C LYS A 65 8.10 -3.71 1.15
N HIS A 66 8.43 -2.46 0.90
CA HIS A 66 9.77 -1.92 0.70
C HIS A 66 10.10 -1.01 1.87
N VAL A 67 11.20 -1.27 2.56
CA VAL A 67 11.79 -0.34 3.55
C VAL A 67 13.14 0.08 3.00
N GLY A 68 13.22 1.31 2.49
CA GLY A 68 14.32 1.74 1.62
C GLY A 68 14.47 0.79 0.42
N ALA A 69 15.65 0.19 0.28
CA ALA A 69 15.95 -0.74 -0.81
C ALA A 69 15.58 -2.21 -0.50
N VAL A 70 15.09 -2.51 0.71
CA VAL A 70 14.83 -3.88 1.14
C VAL A 70 13.37 -4.24 0.91
N GLU A 71 13.13 -5.18 0.00
CA GLU A 71 11.83 -5.80 -0.24
C GLU A 71 11.58 -6.96 0.75
N ARG A 72 10.38 -7.05 1.31
CA ARG A 72 9.97 -8.13 2.21
C ARG A 72 8.52 -8.55 1.95
N PRO A 73 8.18 -9.84 2.02
CA PRO A 73 6.79 -10.29 1.97
C PRO A 73 5.94 -9.62 3.05
N TYR A 74 4.68 -9.35 2.73
CA TYR A 74 3.68 -8.82 3.66
C TYR A 74 2.50 -9.78 3.73
N ASN A 75 2.14 -10.19 4.94
CA ASN A 75 1.03 -11.12 5.14
C ASN A 75 -0.27 -10.34 5.28
N PHE A 76 -0.94 -10.07 4.15
CA PHE A 76 -2.22 -9.37 4.16
C PHE A 76 -3.29 -10.15 4.95
N THR A 77 -4.01 -9.45 5.83
CA THR A 77 -5.16 -9.99 6.57
C THR A 77 -6.43 -9.19 6.29
N THR A 78 -6.42 -7.89 6.63
CA THR A 78 -7.54 -6.97 6.42
C THR A 78 -7.03 -5.60 5.95
N LEU A 79 -7.93 -4.77 5.40
CA LEU A 79 -7.59 -3.39 5.04
C LEU A 79 -7.24 -2.53 6.26
N ASP A 80 -7.88 -2.80 7.40
CA ASP A 80 -7.60 -2.10 8.66
C ASP A 80 -6.19 -2.44 9.13
N GLN A 81 -5.81 -3.73 9.15
CA GLN A 81 -4.46 -4.15 9.52
C GLN A 81 -3.39 -3.61 8.55
N LEU A 82 -3.67 -3.61 7.23
CA LEU A 82 -2.80 -2.99 6.23
C LEU A 82 -2.54 -1.51 6.54
N THR A 83 -3.59 -0.78 6.94
CA THR A 83 -3.49 0.64 7.25
C THR A 83 -2.76 0.88 8.57
N ASP A 84 -3.06 0.07 9.60
CA ASP A 84 -2.42 0.14 10.92
C ASP A 84 -0.92 -0.18 10.83
N ASP A 85 -0.55 -1.26 10.12
CA ASP A 85 0.85 -1.65 9.91
C ASP A 85 1.62 -0.58 9.15
N PHE A 86 1.00 0.01 8.12
CA PHE A 86 1.61 1.10 7.36
C PHE A 86 1.91 2.30 8.25
N TRP A 87 0.94 2.74 9.07
CA TRP A 87 1.15 3.87 9.97
C TRP A 87 2.12 3.58 11.10
N ALA A 88 2.15 2.34 11.60
CA ALA A 88 3.13 1.91 12.58
C ALA A 88 4.55 1.99 12.01
N ASP A 89 4.77 1.53 10.77
CA ASP A 89 6.08 1.66 10.10
C ASP A 89 6.43 3.13 9.80
N VAL A 90 5.46 3.97 9.38
CA VAL A 90 5.69 5.41 9.20
C VAL A 90 6.13 6.07 10.50
N ALA A 91 5.56 5.70 11.65
CA ALA A 91 5.95 6.26 12.94
C ALA A 91 7.36 5.83 13.39
N LEU A 92 7.94 4.81 12.77
CA LEU A 92 9.29 4.31 13.05
C LEU A 92 10.37 4.88 12.10
N LEU A 93 9.97 5.66 11.08
CA LEU A 93 10.84 6.18 10.01
C LEU A 93 10.85 7.71 9.95
#